data_AF-A0A662YFW6-F1
#
_entry.id   AF-A0A662YFW6-F1
#
_cell.length_a   1.000
_cell.length_b   1.000
_cell.length_c   1.000
_cell.angle_alpha   90.00
_cell.angle_beta   90.00
_cell.angle_gamma   90.00
#
_symmetry.space_group_name_H-M   'P 1'
#
loop_
_entity.id
_entity.type
_entity.pdbx_description
1 polymer ?
#
loop_
_entity_poly.entity_id
_entity_poly.type
_entity_poly.pdbx_seq_one_letter_code
_entity_poly.pdbx_strand_id
1 'polypeptide(L)'
;MAGGLRWTDDGVEPGSPSSLDVLLRWLVMPGNFARYQRPSTRDQSIFEVRTMLVKEGIQPRSPCAIQMKMWALMKQFHDAEQWLKEHGLHDFAANAAAKRQVLRLCPHYPKLGPVMRRVLSPSAVAQTFNDKSDDGSETESESAFDAVYQDTTSSLHCEREVLFRNSVPSQLPQDALRRAVKQARHESSKRPAEDTQVEEEPSFCKAEVREAERVALRNEEQEERRKLFQYELQVKHDEAVCVRALKRQKMLRAGIAREEVDRLLPQ
;
A
#
# COMPACT_ATOMS: atom_id res chain seq x y z
N MET A 1 3.03 -25.20 -16.76
CA MET A 1 1.90 -25.10 -15.81
C MET A 1 2.45 -25.09 -14.39
N ALA A 2 2.91 -23.93 -13.89
CA ALA A 2 3.32 -23.81 -12.50
C ALA A 2 2.04 -23.68 -11.65
N GLY A 3 1.57 -24.79 -11.10
CA GLY A 3 0.48 -24.77 -10.12
C GLY A 3 0.91 -23.85 -8.98
N GLY A 4 0.17 -22.77 -8.75
CA GLY A 4 0.51 -21.82 -7.69
C GLY A 4 0.62 -22.54 -6.35
N LEU A 5 1.84 -22.67 -5.85
CA LEU A 5 2.13 -23.30 -4.56
C LEU A 5 1.23 -22.66 -3.49
N ARG A 6 0.61 -23.47 -2.65
CA ARG A 6 -0.25 -22.98 -1.56
C ARG A 6 0.61 -22.27 -0.53
N TRP A 7 0.09 -21.21 0.10
CA TRP A 7 0.81 -20.43 1.10
C TRP A 7 1.21 -21.24 2.36
N THR A 8 0.55 -22.37 2.59
CA THR A 8 0.75 -23.27 3.74
C THR A 8 1.70 -24.42 3.46
N ASP A 9 1.97 -24.71 2.18
CA ASP A 9 2.60 -25.98 1.74
C ASP A 9 3.70 -25.69 0.70
N ASP A 10 4.49 -24.64 0.93
CA ASP A 10 5.56 -24.19 0.04
C ASP A 10 6.92 -24.05 0.74
N GLY A 11 7.05 -24.66 1.92
CA GLY A 11 8.34 -24.86 2.57
C GLY A 11 9.25 -25.75 1.73
N VAL A 12 10.56 -25.52 1.82
CA VAL A 12 11.59 -26.24 1.05
C VAL A 12 11.72 -27.70 1.50
N GLU A 13 11.66 -27.92 2.81
CA GLU A 13 11.84 -29.23 3.45
C GLU A 13 10.65 -29.57 4.35
N PRO A 14 10.37 -30.86 4.62
CA PRO A 14 9.40 -31.26 5.63
C PRO A 14 9.72 -30.63 6.98
N GLY A 15 8.80 -29.81 7.50
CA GLY A 15 8.98 -29.09 8.76
C GLY A 15 9.62 -27.69 8.65
N SER A 16 10.06 -27.28 7.46
CA SER A 16 10.47 -25.89 7.20
C SER A 16 9.27 -24.94 7.23
N PRO A 17 9.46 -23.64 7.55
CA PRO A 17 8.35 -22.69 7.56
C PRO A 17 7.77 -22.49 6.16
N SER A 18 6.44 -22.42 6.07
CA SER A 18 5.75 -22.01 4.85
C SER A 18 5.80 -20.49 4.65
N SER A 19 5.42 -20.00 3.47
CA SER A 19 5.24 -18.56 3.22
C SER A 19 4.29 -17.93 4.22
N LEU A 20 3.23 -18.65 4.63
CA LEU A 20 2.29 -18.18 5.64
C LEU A 20 2.94 -18.09 7.01
N ASP A 21 3.77 -19.05 7.39
CA ASP A 21 4.48 -19.02 8.67
C ASP A 21 5.47 -17.86 8.73
N VAL A 22 6.21 -17.61 7.65
CA VAL A 22 7.10 -16.45 7.52
C VAL A 22 6.32 -15.15 7.62
N LEU A 23 5.18 -15.06 6.94
CA LEU A 23 4.32 -13.87 6.97
C LEU A 23 3.77 -13.60 8.37
N LEU A 24 3.25 -14.64 9.04
CA LEU A 24 2.74 -14.54 10.40
C LEU A 24 3.86 -14.17 11.38
N ARG A 25 5.04 -14.77 11.25
CA ARG A 25 6.23 -14.42 12.04
C ARG A 25 6.58 -12.94 11.86
N TRP A 26 6.56 -12.43 10.63
CA TRP A 26 6.83 -11.02 10.36
C TRP A 26 5.77 -10.10 10.97
N LEU A 27 4.48 -10.47 10.88
CA LEU A 27 3.38 -9.68 11.45
C LEU A 27 3.44 -9.58 12.97
N VAL A 28 3.84 -10.66 13.66
CA VAL A 28 3.90 -10.67 15.13
C VAL A 28 5.19 -10.05 15.69
N MET A 29 6.19 -9.77 14.86
CA MET A 29 7.39 -9.06 15.30
C MET A 29 7.01 -7.65 15.81
N PRO A 30 7.58 -7.20 16.95
CA PRO A 30 7.25 -5.91 17.54
C PRO A 30 7.37 -4.75 16.53
N GLY A 31 6.31 -3.94 16.44
CA GLY A 31 6.27 -2.74 15.60
C GLY A 31 6.06 -2.97 14.10
N ASN A 32 6.22 -4.19 13.58
CA ASN A 32 6.08 -4.46 12.15
C ASN A 32 4.65 -4.22 11.66
N PHE A 33 3.66 -4.72 12.38
CA PHE A 33 2.26 -4.49 12.00
C PHE A 33 1.89 -3.00 12.06
N ALA A 34 2.33 -2.28 13.09
CA ALA A 34 2.12 -0.84 13.20
C ALA A 34 2.80 -0.06 12.07
N ARG A 35 3.99 -0.50 11.62
CA ARG A 35 4.66 0.03 10.44
C ARG A 35 3.80 -0.23 9.20
N TYR A 36 3.43 -1.48 8.95
CA TYR A 36 2.62 -1.87 7.78
C TYR A 36 1.31 -1.09 7.62
N GLN A 37 0.66 -0.71 8.73
CA GLN A 37 -0.56 0.11 8.68
C GLN A 37 -0.33 1.48 8.02
N ARG A 38 0.89 2.03 8.07
CA ARG A 38 1.23 3.32 7.45
C ARG A 38 1.42 3.14 5.94
N PRO A 39 0.63 3.82 5.10
CA PRO A 39 0.71 3.68 3.64
C PRO A 39 2.12 3.89 3.07
N SER A 40 2.87 4.85 3.62
CA SER A 40 4.24 5.19 3.19
C SER A 40 5.29 4.10 3.42
N THR A 41 4.99 3.07 4.23
CA THR A 41 5.96 2.00 4.56
C THR A 41 5.49 0.62 4.13
N ARG A 42 4.39 0.54 3.37
CA ARG A 42 3.84 -0.73 2.87
C ARG A 42 4.81 -1.43 1.93
N ASP A 43 5.38 -0.72 0.96
CA ASP A 43 6.32 -1.30 -0.01
C ASP A 43 7.57 -1.84 0.68
N GLN A 44 8.12 -1.09 1.64
CA GLN A 44 9.24 -1.53 2.47
C GLN A 44 8.89 -2.79 3.28
N SER A 45 7.70 -2.84 3.87
CA SER A 45 7.22 -4.01 4.63
C SER A 45 7.07 -5.24 3.73
N ILE A 46 6.51 -5.07 2.52
CA ILE A 46 6.37 -6.13 1.52
C ILE A 46 7.75 -6.63 1.07
N PHE A 47 8.69 -5.72 0.85
CA PHE A 47 10.07 -6.06 0.51
C PHE A 47 10.74 -6.89 1.61
N GLU A 48 10.61 -6.48 2.89
CA GLU A 48 11.16 -7.24 4.03
C GLU A 48 10.59 -8.66 4.12
N VAL A 49 9.28 -8.81 3.98
CA VAL A 49 8.63 -10.13 3.96
C VAL A 49 9.21 -10.97 2.83
N ARG A 50 9.34 -10.40 1.62
CA ARG A 50 9.94 -11.09 0.47
C ARG A 50 11.39 -11.49 0.74
N THR A 51 12.18 -10.63 1.38
CA THR A 51 13.54 -10.95 1.81
C THR A 51 13.56 -12.10 2.81
N MET A 52 12.62 -12.16 3.75
CA MET A 52 12.50 -13.29 4.68
C MET A 52 12.16 -14.60 3.96
N LEU A 53 11.26 -14.57 2.98
CA LEU A 53 10.94 -15.76 2.18
C LEU A 53 12.17 -16.33 1.47
N VAL A 54 12.97 -15.45 0.82
CA VAL A 54 14.21 -15.86 0.14
C VAL A 54 15.24 -16.43 1.12
N LYS A 55 15.36 -15.83 2.32
CA LYS A 55 16.27 -16.33 3.36
C LYS A 55 15.92 -17.73 3.84
N GLU A 56 14.64 -18.08 3.84
CA GLU A 56 14.14 -19.42 4.20
C GLU A 56 14.18 -20.38 2.99
N GLY A 57 14.76 -19.96 1.85
CA GLY A 57 14.85 -20.76 0.62
C GLY A 57 13.53 -20.89 -0.16
N ILE A 58 12.48 -20.20 0.28
CA ILE A 58 11.15 -20.25 -0.35
C ILE A 58 11.16 -19.38 -1.60
N GLN A 59 10.51 -19.85 -2.66
CA GLN A 59 10.39 -19.08 -3.90
C GLN A 59 9.70 -17.72 -3.61
N PRO A 60 10.34 -16.59 -3.94
CA PRO A 60 9.79 -15.28 -3.61
C PRO A 60 8.43 -15.05 -4.27
N ARG A 61 7.43 -14.72 -3.46
CA ARG A 61 6.09 -14.33 -3.92
C ARG A 61 6.11 -12.93 -4.54
N SER A 62 5.17 -12.64 -5.44
CA SER A 62 5.02 -11.31 -6.01
C SER A 62 4.60 -10.29 -4.93
N PRO A 63 4.98 -9.00 -5.05
CA PRO A 63 4.60 -7.98 -4.08
C PRO A 63 3.07 -7.88 -3.89
N CYS A 64 2.32 -7.93 -4.99
CA CYS A 64 0.86 -7.95 -4.98
C CYS A 64 0.30 -9.17 -4.22
N ALA A 65 0.87 -10.37 -4.42
CA ALA A 65 0.43 -11.57 -3.69
C ALA A 65 0.65 -11.44 -2.17
N ILE A 66 1.79 -10.87 -1.75
CA ILE A 66 2.08 -10.60 -0.34
C ILE A 66 1.07 -9.61 0.24
N GLN A 67 0.86 -8.48 -0.46
CA GLN A 67 -0.10 -7.46 -0.04
C GLN A 67 -1.51 -8.04 0.12
N MET A 68 -1.99 -8.79 -0.88
CA MET A 68 -3.32 -9.42 -0.83
C MET A 68 -3.43 -10.43 0.31
N LYS A 69 -2.37 -11.19 0.60
CA LYS A 69 -2.37 -12.14 1.71
C LYS A 69 -2.39 -11.45 3.07
N MET A 70 -1.62 -10.37 3.24
CA MET A 70 -1.66 -9.55 4.46
C MET A 70 -3.05 -8.94 4.67
N TRP A 71 -3.65 -8.40 3.61
CA TRP A 71 -5.02 -7.88 3.65
C TRP A 71 -6.03 -8.96 4.05
N ALA A 72 -5.95 -10.15 3.47
CA ALA A 72 -6.84 -11.26 3.82
C ALA A 72 -6.73 -11.67 5.30
N LEU A 73 -5.51 -11.71 5.86
CA LEU A 73 -5.29 -12.00 7.29
C LEU A 73 -5.89 -10.91 8.19
N MET A 74 -5.72 -9.64 7.83
CA MET A 74 -6.33 -8.53 8.56
C MET A 74 -7.86 -8.57 8.51
N LYS A 75 -8.42 -8.89 7.33
CA LYS A 75 -9.87 -9.03 7.16
C LYS A 75 -10.40 -10.15 8.05
N GLN A 76 -9.80 -11.34 8.00
CA GLN A 76 -10.19 -12.47 8.86
C GLN A 76 -10.14 -12.10 10.34
N PHE A 77 -9.10 -11.39 10.76
CA PHE A 77 -9.00 -10.89 12.13
C PHE A 77 -10.12 -9.91 12.48
N HIS A 78 -10.44 -8.96 11.59
CA HIS A 78 -11.53 -8.01 11.78
C HIS A 78 -12.89 -8.70 11.87
N ASP A 79 -13.17 -9.65 10.97
CA ASP A 79 -14.40 -10.44 10.97
C ASP A 79 -14.55 -11.19 12.32
N ALA A 80 -13.46 -11.73 12.86
CA ALA A 80 -13.45 -12.41 14.16
C ALA A 80 -13.68 -11.45 15.35
N GLU A 81 -13.05 -10.28 15.35
CA GLU A 81 -13.28 -9.23 16.38
C GLU A 81 -14.70 -8.69 16.32
N GLN A 82 -15.25 -8.47 15.12
CA GLN A 82 -16.62 -8.03 14.93
C GLN A 82 -17.60 -9.06 15.47
N TRP A 83 -17.41 -10.35 15.14
CA TRP A 83 -18.24 -11.42 15.66
C TRP A 83 -18.22 -11.47 17.20
N LEU A 84 -17.04 -11.31 17.82
CA LEU A 84 -16.91 -11.25 19.28
C LEU A 84 -17.71 -10.09 19.88
N LYS A 85 -17.62 -8.89 19.29
CA LYS A 85 -18.37 -7.70 19.73
C LYS A 85 -19.88 -7.89 19.63
N GLU A 86 -20.37 -8.42 18.51
CA GLU A 86 -21.80 -8.68 18.28
C GLU A 86 -22.39 -9.66 19.31
N HIS A 87 -21.57 -10.53 19.90
CA HIS A 87 -21.98 -11.51 20.89
C HIS A 87 -21.65 -11.09 22.34
N GLY A 88 -21.17 -9.85 22.55
CA GLY A 88 -20.81 -9.35 23.87
C GLY A 88 -19.62 -10.08 24.51
N LEU A 89 -18.74 -10.66 23.69
CA LEU A 89 -17.59 -11.43 24.15
C LEU A 89 -16.31 -10.61 23.96
N HIS A 90 -15.51 -10.46 25.02
CA HIS A 90 -14.20 -9.81 24.96
C HIS A 90 -13.04 -10.81 24.95
N ASP A 91 -13.28 -12.02 25.46
CA ASP A 91 -12.30 -13.10 25.46
C ASP A 91 -12.84 -14.33 24.72
N PHE A 92 -12.22 -14.65 23.59
CA PHE A 92 -12.54 -15.84 22.80
C PHE A 92 -12.14 -17.14 23.50
N ALA A 93 -11.20 -17.11 24.46
CA ALA A 93 -10.70 -18.30 25.15
C ALA A 93 -11.62 -18.74 26.30
N ALA A 94 -12.40 -17.80 26.87
CA ALA A 94 -13.31 -18.07 27.99
C ALA A 94 -14.49 -18.99 27.61
N ASN A 95 -14.83 -19.10 26.32
CA ASN A 95 -15.97 -19.87 25.85
C ASN A 95 -15.55 -20.81 24.70
N ALA A 96 -15.76 -22.12 24.87
CA ALA A 96 -15.38 -23.12 23.87
C ALA A 96 -16.13 -22.96 22.53
N ALA A 97 -17.39 -22.52 22.55
CA ALA A 97 -18.14 -22.21 21.33
C ALA A 97 -17.59 -20.98 20.63
N ALA A 98 -17.29 -19.92 21.39
CA ALA A 98 -16.65 -18.72 20.87
C ALA A 98 -15.28 -19.01 20.26
N LYS A 99 -14.46 -19.80 20.96
CA LYS A 99 -13.15 -20.24 20.48
C LYS A 99 -13.25 -20.95 19.13
N ARG A 100 -14.19 -21.90 18.99
CA ARG A 100 -14.40 -22.60 17.72
C ARG A 100 -14.80 -21.65 16.59
N GLN A 101 -15.71 -20.72 16.86
CA GLN A 101 -16.19 -19.79 15.85
C GLN A 101 -15.12 -18.78 15.43
N VAL A 102 -14.39 -18.21 16.40
CA VAL A 102 -13.26 -17.31 16.13
C VAL A 102 -12.17 -18.00 15.31
N LEU A 103 -11.81 -19.23 15.66
CA LEU A 103 -10.82 -19.99 14.88
C LEU A 103 -11.33 -20.39 13.49
N ARG A 104 -12.64 -20.50 13.29
CA ARG A 104 -13.25 -20.70 11.96
C ARG A 104 -13.10 -19.46 11.08
N LEU A 105 -13.28 -18.27 11.66
CA LEU A 105 -13.15 -16.99 10.94
C LEU A 105 -11.68 -16.61 10.72
N CYS A 106 -10.85 -16.79 11.74
CA CYS A 106 -9.44 -16.45 11.74
C CYS A 106 -8.64 -17.58 12.41
N PRO A 107 -8.13 -18.55 11.63
CA PRO A 107 -7.34 -19.66 12.16
C PRO A 107 -6.09 -19.22 12.95
N HIS A 108 -5.56 -18.03 12.63
CA HIS A 108 -4.36 -17.47 13.25
C HIS A 108 -4.65 -16.43 14.33
N TYR A 109 -5.91 -16.31 14.76
CA TYR A 109 -6.34 -15.33 15.76
C TYR A 109 -5.49 -15.33 17.05
N PRO A 110 -5.11 -16.47 17.64
CA PRO A 110 -4.30 -16.47 18.87
C PRO A 110 -2.92 -15.82 18.69
N LYS A 111 -2.33 -15.93 17.49
CA LYS A 111 -1.03 -15.32 17.18
C LYS A 111 -1.18 -13.83 16.86
N LEU A 112 -2.23 -13.48 16.13
CA LEU A 112 -2.44 -12.11 15.63
C LEU A 112 -3.02 -11.17 16.69
N GLY A 113 -3.91 -11.67 17.57
CA GLY A 113 -4.65 -10.87 18.55
C GLY A 113 -3.80 -9.94 19.42
N PRO A 114 -2.73 -10.43 20.07
CA PRO A 114 -1.89 -9.59 20.93
C PRO A 114 -1.27 -8.38 20.23
N VAL A 115 -0.99 -8.49 18.93
CA VAL A 115 -0.35 -7.41 18.14
C VAL A 115 -1.39 -6.53 17.46
N MET A 116 -2.39 -7.15 16.85
CA MET A 116 -3.40 -6.42 16.08
C MET A 116 -4.34 -5.62 16.98
N ARG A 117 -4.79 -6.14 18.13
CA ARG A 117 -5.65 -5.36 19.04
C ARG A 117 -4.97 -4.10 19.55
N ARG A 118 -3.67 -4.15 19.85
CA ARG A 118 -2.92 -2.97 20.34
C ARG A 118 -2.87 -1.84 19.31
N VAL A 119 -2.77 -2.20 18.03
CA VAL A 119 -2.64 -1.23 16.93
C VAL A 119 -4.01 -0.78 16.41
N LEU A 120 -5.00 -1.67 16.39
CA LEU A 120 -6.33 -1.42 15.83
C LEU A 120 -7.34 -0.94 16.87
N SER A 121 -7.04 -1.04 18.16
CA SER A 121 -7.89 -0.41 19.17
C SER A 121 -7.83 1.11 18.98
N PRO A 122 -8.98 1.80 18.88
CA PRO A 122 -9.03 3.24 19.01
C PRO A 122 -8.56 3.55 20.42
N SER A 123 -7.29 3.88 20.56
CA SER A 123 -6.69 4.00 21.88
C SER A 123 -7.34 5.16 22.60
N ALA A 124 -7.90 4.86 23.77
CA ALA A 124 -8.24 5.79 24.83
C ALA A 124 -6.95 6.48 25.37
N VAL A 125 -6.20 7.16 24.49
CA VAL A 125 -5.13 8.08 24.88
C VAL A 125 -5.76 9.45 25.14
N ALA A 126 -6.60 9.48 26.16
CA ALA A 126 -6.98 10.68 26.89
C ALA A 126 -7.06 10.33 28.38
N GLN A 127 -6.01 9.68 28.88
CA GLN A 127 -5.72 9.64 30.32
C GLN A 127 -4.27 10.08 30.50
N THR A 128 -4.01 11.34 30.15
CA THR A 128 -2.98 12.12 30.83
C THR A 128 -3.66 12.82 31.97
N PHE A 129 -3.31 12.40 33.20
CA PHE A 129 -3.34 13.19 34.43
C PHE A 129 -3.92 14.61 34.30
N ASN A 130 -5.13 14.80 34.80
CA ASN A 130 -5.52 16.06 35.43
C ASN A 130 -6.39 15.73 36.63
N ASP A 131 -5.69 15.56 37.75
CA ASP A 131 -6.24 15.75 39.07
C ASP A 131 -6.48 17.26 39.26
N LYS A 132 -7.75 17.69 39.19
CA LYS A 132 -8.30 18.82 39.96
C LYS A 132 -9.81 18.99 39.72
N SER A 133 -10.55 18.68 40.79
CA SER A 133 -11.70 19.40 41.36
C SER A 133 -12.78 19.97 40.45
N ASP A 134 -14.00 19.44 40.68
CA ASP A 134 -15.23 20.17 41.03
C ASP A 134 -15.80 21.21 40.03
N ASP A 135 -16.91 20.88 39.38
CA ASP A 135 -18.20 21.58 39.53
C ASP A 135 -19.27 20.86 38.66
N GLY A 136 -20.47 20.75 39.19
CA GLY A 136 -21.57 19.96 38.63
C GLY A 136 -22.29 20.64 37.48
N SER A 137 -22.70 19.85 36.49
CA SER A 137 -23.77 20.20 35.56
C SER A 137 -24.27 18.94 34.88
N GLU A 138 -25.48 18.51 35.25
CA GLU A 138 -26.27 17.53 34.50
C GLU A 138 -26.71 18.15 33.17
N THR A 139 -26.40 17.47 32.06
CA THR A 139 -27.13 17.67 30.81
C THR A 139 -27.33 16.32 30.14
N GLU A 140 -28.56 15.84 30.23
CA GLU A 140 -29.12 14.82 29.36
C GLU A 140 -29.01 15.27 27.91
N SER A 141 -28.54 14.39 27.02
CA SER A 141 -28.75 14.57 25.59
C SER A 141 -28.83 13.20 24.93
N GLU A 142 -30.00 13.01 24.34
CA GLU A 142 -30.54 11.80 23.77
C GLU A 142 -29.80 11.39 22.49
N SER A 143 -29.51 10.10 22.40
CA SER A 143 -29.87 9.22 21.29
C SER A 143 -30.40 9.89 20.01
N ALA A 144 -29.59 9.87 18.95
CA ALA A 144 -30.02 9.52 17.60
C ALA A 144 -28.81 9.51 16.65
N PHE A 145 -28.37 8.33 16.19
CA PHE A 145 -27.91 8.15 14.82
C PHE A 145 -27.99 6.66 14.48
N ASP A 146 -29.22 6.24 14.20
CA ASP A 146 -29.53 5.03 13.45
C ASP A 146 -29.95 5.48 12.05
N ALA A 147 -29.11 5.21 11.03
CA ALA A 147 -29.50 5.16 9.62
C ALA A 147 -28.34 4.71 8.72
N VAL A 148 -28.44 3.46 8.28
CA VAL A 148 -28.15 2.97 6.93
C VAL A 148 -26.68 2.75 6.55
N TYR A 149 -26.25 1.49 6.61
CA TYR A 149 -25.40 0.92 5.55
C TYR A 149 -25.94 -0.45 5.16
N GLN A 150 -26.78 -0.46 4.13
CA GLN A 150 -27.12 -1.69 3.42
C GLN A 150 -26.00 -2.01 2.42
N ASP A 151 -25.39 -3.17 2.66
CA ASP A 151 -25.09 -4.21 1.67
C ASP A 151 -24.87 -3.77 0.21
N THR A 152 -23.62 -3.79 -0.24
CA THR A 152 -23.31 -4.22 -1.60
C THR A 152 -22.06 -5.10 -1.63
N THR A 153 -22.29 -6.30 -2.12
CA THR A 153 -21.32 -7.35 -2.44
C THR A 153 -20.28 -6.92 -3.48
N SER A 154 -19.00 -7.22 -3.19
CA SER A 154 -17.97 -7.70 -4.12
C SER A 154 -17.77 -6.99 -5.48
N SER A 155 -16.71 -6.18 -5.56
CA SER A 155 -15.67 -6.32 -6.60
C SER A 155 -14.42 -5.55 -6.17
N LEU A 156 -13.28 -6.24 -6.14
CA LEU A 156 -11.99 -5.71 -5.70
C LEU A 156 -11.34 -4.93 -6.86
N HIS A 157 -11.23 -3.61 -6.72
CA HIS A 157 -10.27 -2.81 -7.46
C HIS A 157 -9.41 -2.01 -6.48
N CYS A 158 -8.10 -2.09 -6.64
CA CYS A 158 -7.13 -1.28 -5.91
C CYS A 158 -7.18 0.13 -6.49
N GLU A 159 -8.11 0.96 -6.03
CA GLU A 159 -8.15 2.40 -6.35
C GLU A 159 -7.66 3.23 -5.16
N ARG A 160 -6.77 4.15 -5.54
CA ARG A 160 -6.08 5.14 -4.73
C ARG A 160 -6.83 6.45 -4.93
N GLU A 161 -7.75 6.80 -4.04
CA GLU A 161 -8.30 8.17 -4.00
C GLU A 161 -7.30 9.10 -3.29
N VAL A 162 -6.75 10.04 -4.05
CA VAL A 162 -6.04 11.20 -3.52
C VAL A 162 -6.98 12.40 -3.68
N LEU A 163 -7.58 12.83 -2.58
CA LEU A 163 -8.15 14.17 -2.45
C LEU A 163 -6.99 15.17 -2.47
N PHE A 164 -6.72 15.78 -3.63
CA PHE A 164 -5.90 16.98 -3.72
C PHE A 164 -6.85 18.18 -3.86
N ARG A 165 -7.13 18.82 -2.72
CA ARG A 165 -7.84 20.10 -2.65
C ARG A 165 -6.83 21.22 -2.88
N ASN A 166 -7.19 22.12 -3.80
CA ASN A 166 -6.44 23.28 -4.26
C ASN A 166 -5.86 24.14 -3.13
N SER A 167 -4.59 24.53 -3.26
CA SER A 167 -4.12 25.84 -2.78
C SER A 167 -2.96 26.34 -3.65
N VAL A 168 -3.16 27.56 -4.14
CA VAL A 168 -2.24 28.43 -4.90
C VAL A 168 -1.00 28.75 -4.06
N PRO A 169 0.16 29.02 -4.69
CA PRO A 169 0.89 30.21 -4.27
C PRO A 169 1.37 31.09 -5.43
N SER A 170 1.25 32.39 -5.13
CA SER A 170 1.69 33.56 -5.84
C SER A 170 3.19 33.60 -6.15
N GLN A 171 3.49 33.99 -7.39
CA GLN A 171 4.45 35.01 -7.83
C GLN A 171 5.58 35.49 -6.87
N LEU A 172 6.81 35.41 -7.43
CA LEU A 172 8.01 36.26 -7.28
C LEU A 172 9.01 35.99 -6.13
N PRO A 173 10.29 36.43 -6.24
CA PRO A 173 11.19 36.44 -7.40
C PRO A 173 12.59 35.88 -7.11
N GLN A 174 13.23 35.35 -8.16
CA GLN A 174 14.65 34.98 -8.18
C GLN A 174 15.52 36.23 -8.26
N ASP A 175 16.26 36.57 -7.21
CA ASP A 175 17.49 37.36 -7.29
C ASP A 175 18.14 37.45 -5.91
N ALA A 176 19.06 36.53 -5.58
CA ALA A 176 20.16 36.72 -4.63
C ALA A 176 20.88 35.39 -4.31
N LEU A 177 21.71 34.86 -5.23
CA LEU A 177 22.88 34.07 -4.81
C LEU A 177 23.92 33.85 -5.93
N ARG A 178 24.53 34.93 -6.43
CA ARG A 178 25.82 34.84 -7.14
C ARG A 178 26.64 36.10 -6.86
N ARG A 179 27.44 36.09 -5.79
CA ARG A 179 28.65 36.91 -5.62
C ARG A 179 29.40 36.56 -4.33
N ALA A 180 30.29 35.58 -4.43
CA ALA A 180 31.49 35.33 -3.62
C ALA A 180 32.02 33.98 -4.16
N VAL A 181 33.15 33.86 -4.85
CA VAL A 181 34.51 34.07 -4.36
C VAL A 181 35.40 34.24 -5.60
N LYS A 182 35.99 35.43 -5.77
CA LYS A 182 37.21 35.65 -6.58
C LYS A 182 38.12 36.51 -5.73
N GLN A 183 39.21 35.94 -5.23
CA GLN A 183 40.54 36.56 -5.07
C GLN A 183 41.35 35.73 -4.06
N ALA A 184 42.28 34.94 -4.56
CA ALA A 184 43.59 34.78 -3.94
C ALA A 184 44.56 34.11 -4.92
N ARG A 185 45.70 34.77 -5.09
CA ARG A 185 47.00 34.26 -5.57
C ARG A 185 47.25 34.23 -7.08
N HIS A 186 47.65 35.40 -7.52
CA HIS A 186 48.80 35.55 -8.41
C HIS A 186 50.11 35.23 -7.68
N GLU A 187 51.09 34.77 -8.48
CA GLU A 187 52.56 34.76 -8.29
C GLU A 187 53.23 33.53 -7.64
N SER A 188 53.77 32.64 -8.48
CA SER A 188 55.20 32.72 -8.85
C SER A 188 55.68 31.53 -9.69
N SER A 189 56.63 31.86 -10.57
CA SER A 189 57.77 31.01 -11.00
C SER A 189 57.75 30.37 -12.40
N LYS A 190 58.51 31.06 -13.25
CA LYS A 190 59.16 30.79 -14.54
C LYS A 190 59.70 29.38 -14.86
N ARG A 191 59.43 28.96 -16.12
CA ARG A 191 60.30 28.32 -17.17
C ARG A 191 60.72 26.83 -17.03
N PRO A 192 61.19 26.15 -18.12
CA PRO A 192 60.95 26.32 -19.57
C PRO A 192 60.51 25.01 -20.29
N ALA A 193 60.28 25.14 -21.60
CA ALA A 193 59.74 24.17 -22.55
C ALA A 193 60.49 22.84 -22.72
N GLU A 194 59.75 21.76 -22.95
CA GLU A 194 60.13 20.65 -23.84
C GLU A 194 58.90 20.13 -24.60
N ASP A 195 59.10 19.91 -25.90
CA ASP A 195 58.18 19.35 -26.86
C ASP A 195 57.66 17.98 -26.42
N THR A 196 56.34 17.81 -26.39
CA THR A 196 55.73 16.49 -26.60
C THR A 196 54.38 16.70 -27.28
N GLN A 197 54.31 16.33 -28.55
CA GLN A 197 53.06 16.11 -29.26
C GLN A 197 52.31 14.98 -28.54
N VAL A 198 51.34 15.36 -27.71
CA VAL A 198 50.33 14.45 -27.18
C VAL A 198 49.07 14.73 -27.98
N GLU A 199 48.68 13.76 -28.79
CA GLU A 199 47.37 13.64 -29.43
C GLU A 199 46.28 14.18 -28.49
N GLU A 200 45.63 15.28 -28.89
CA GLU A 200 44.45 15.82 -28.20
C GLU A 200 43.30 14.83 -28.37
N GLU A 201 43.26 13.84 -27.48
CA GLU A 201 42.02 13.12 -27.17
C GLU A 201 40.98 14.16 -26.77
N PRO A 202 39.81 14.22 -27.45
CA PRO A 202 38.84 15.25 -27.21
C PRO A 202 38.39 15.15 -25.75
N SER A 203 38.73 16.17 -24.97
CA SER A 203 38.26 16.40 -23.61
C SER A 203 36.75 16.68 -23.65
N PHE A 204 35.99 15.66 -24.02
CA PHE A 204 34.55 15.62 -23.96
C PHE A 204 34.18 15.76 -22.48
N CYS A 205 33.60 16.91 -22.14
CA CYS A 205 33.41 17.34 -20.77
C CYS A 205 32.59 16.29 -20.00
N LYS A 206 33.16 15.70 -18.94
CA LYS A 206 32.47 14.78 -18.00
C LYS A 206 31.12 15.31 -17.47
N ALA A 207 30.89 16.62 -17.59
CA ALA A 207 29.62 17.28 -17.25
C ALA A 207 28.48 16.97 -18.25
N GLU A 208 28.78 16.83 -19.55
CA GLU A 208 27.77 16.56 -20.58
C GLU A 208 27.25 15.12 -20.50
N VAL A 209 28.14 14.16 -20.24
CA VAL A 209 27.77 12.74 -20.02
C VAL A 209 26.82 12.60 -18.83
N ARG A 210 27.10 13.31 -17.73
CA ARG A 210 26.24 13.32 -16.53
C ARG A 210 24.89 13.99 -16.76
N GLU A 211 24.81 14.99 -17.63
CA GLU A 211 23.52 15.59 -17.98
C GLU A 211 22.71 14.66 -18.88
N ALA A 212 23.34 14.03 -19.87
CA ALA A 212 22.69 13.07 -20.75
C ALA A 212 22.08 11.89 -19.96
N GLU A 213 22.79 11.37 -18.96
CA GLU A 213 22.30 10.30 -18.07
C GLU A 213 21.07 10.74 -17.25
N ARG A 214 21.07 11.99 -16.72
CA ARG A 214 19.90 12.54 -16.01
C ARG A 214 18.69 12.75 -16.92
N VAL A 215 18.93 13.14 -18.17
CA VAL A 215 17.86 13.27 -19.17
C VAL A 215 17.30 11.89 -19.55
N ALA A 216 18.16 10.88 -19.73
CA ALA A 216 17.74 9.51 -20.01
C ALA A 216 16.82 8.94 -18.91
N LEU A 217 17.21 9.06 -17.64
CA LEU A 217 16.40 8.60 -16.51
C LEU A 217 15.02 9.30 -16.45
N ARG A 218 14.96 10.61 -16.72
CA ARG A 218 13.69 11.36 -16.78
C ARG A 218 12.81 10.90 -17.94
N ASN A 219 13.40 10.57 -19.07
CA ASN A 219 12.68 10.06 -20.24
C ASN A 219 12.12 8.66 -20.00
N GLU A 220 12.89 7.78 -19.34
CA GLU A 220 12.44 6.45 -18.92
C GLU A 220 11.25 6.54 -17.97
N GLU A 221 11.33 7.38 -16.93
CA GLU A 221 10.21 7.61 -15.99
C GLU A 221 8.95 8.12 -16.72
N GLN A 222 9.11 9.02 -17.69
CA GLN A 222 7.99 9.49 -18.50
C GLN A 222 7.40 8.39 -19.38
N GLU A 223 8.23 7.50 -19.93
CA GLU A 223 7.75 6.38 -20.73
C GLU A 223 6.99 5.36 -19.89
N GLU A 224 7.48 5.06 -18.70
CA GLU A 224 6.76 4.21 -17.73
C GLU A 224 5.42 4.82 -17.34
N ARG A 225 5.36 6.13 -17.08
CA ARG A 225 4.10 6.84 -16.80
C ARG A 225 3.12 6.77 -17.97
N ARG A 226 3.59 6.92 -19.21
CA ARG A 226 2.75 6.76 -20.42
C ARG A 226 2.22 5.33 -20.54
N LYS A 227 3.05 4.32 -20.29
CA LYS A 227 2.64 2.91 -20.31
C LYS A 227 1.60 2.62 -19.22
N LEU A 228 1.80 3.09 -18.00
CA LEU A 228 0.84 2.94 -16.91
C LEU A 228 -0.51 3.57 -17.25
N PHE A 229 -0.52 4.79 -17.80
CA PHE A 229 -1.74 5.46 -18.21
C PHE A 229 -2.49 4.71 -19.32
N GLN A 230 -1.77 4.12 -20.27
CA GLN A 230 -2.38 3.26 -21.30
C GLN A 230 -3.02 2.00 -20.70
N TYR A 231 -2.34 1.33 -19.77
CA TYR A 231 -2.92 0.18 -19.07
C TYR A 231 -4.15 0.56 -18.25
N GLU A 232 -4.13 1.71 -17.58
CA GLU A 232 -5.28 2.21 -16.82
C GLU A 232 -6.48 2.47 -17.73
N LEU A 233 -6.27 3.11 -18.88
CA LEU A 233 -7.31 3.29 -19.90
C LEU A 233 -7.89 1.95 -20.38
N GLN A 234 -7.04 0.96 -20.63
CA GLN A 234 -7.47 -0.37 -21.05
C GLN A 234 -8.33 -1.05 -19.97
N VAL A 235 -7.91 -1.00 -18.71
CA VAL A 235 -8.67 -1.56 -17.59
C VAL A 235 -10.04 -0.90 -17.46
N LYS A 236 -10.10 0.44 -17.56
CA LYS A 236 -11.38 1.17 -17.51
C LYS A 236 -12.29 0.85 -18.68
N HIS A 237 -11.71 0.66 -19.87
CA HIS A 237 -12.46 0.21 -21.04
C HIS A 237 -13.07 -1.19 -20.79
N ASP A 238 -12.26 -2.15 -20.35
CA ASP A 238 -12.70 -3.53 -20.13
C ASP A 238 -13.73 -3.63 -19.00
N GLU A 239 -13.55 -2.83 -17.94
CA GLU A 239 -14.54 -2.67 -16.86
C GLU A 239 -15.89 -2.17 -17.41
N ALA A 240 -15.88 -1.12 -18.25
CA ALA A 240 -17.10 -0.60 -18.86
C ALA A 240 -17.79 -1.62 -19.77
N VAL A 241 -17.03 -2.43 -20.51
CA VAL A 241 -17.55 -3.54 -21.32
C VAL A 241 -18.23 -4.59 -20.43
N CYS A 242 -17.58 -5.01 -19.34
CA CYS A 242 -18.15 -5.98 -18.41
C CYS A 242 -19.44 -5.48 -17.74
N VAL A 243 -19.45 -4.23 -17.26
CA VAL A 243 -20.63 -3.62 -16.66
C VAL A 243 -21.79 -3.54 -17.65
N ARG A 244 -21.53 -3.16 -18.91
CA ARG A 244 -22.54 -3.12 -19.97
C ARG A 244 -23.11 -4.51 -20.26
N ALA A 245 -22.24 -5.53 -20.36
CA ALA A 245 -22.64 -6.91 -20.61
C ALA A 245 -23.51 -7.48 -19.47
N LEU A 246 -23.14 -7.23 -18.22
CA LEU A 246 -23.91 -7.64 -17.05
C LEU A 246 -25.30 -6.98 -17.01
N LYS A 247 -25.37 -5.66 -17.28
CA LYS A 247 -26.64 -4.94 -17.33
C LYS A 247 -27.55 -5.46 -18.43
N ARG A 248 -26.99 -5.71 -19.61
CA ARG A 248 -27.68 -6.34 -20.74
C ARG A 248 -28.24 -7.71 -20.37
N GLN A 249 -27.44 -8.56 -19.73
CA GLN A 249 -27.87 -9.88 -19.26
C GLN A 249 -29.01 -9.77 -18.23
N LYS A 250 -28.94 -8.80 -17.31
CA LYS A 250 -29.98 -8.56 -16.31
C LYS A 250 -31.32 -8.16 -16.95
N MET A 251 -31.29 -7.30 -17.97
CA MET A 251 -32.48 -6.89 -18.72
C MET A 251 -33.13 -8.05 -19.47
N LEU A 252 -32.31 -8.87 -20.14
CA LEU A 252 -32.81 -10.07 -20.83
C LEU A 252 -33.43 -11.08 -19.86
N ARG A 253 -32.81 -11.31 -18.69
CA ARG A 253 -33.37 -12.18 -17.63
C ARG A 253 -34.69 -11.65 -17.05
N ALA A 254 -34.91 -10.33 -17.09
CA ALA A 254 -36.17 -9.71 -16.68
C ALA A 254 -37.28 -9.83 -17.74
N GLY A 255 -37.02 -10.49 -18.88
CA GLY A 255 -38.00 -10.67 -19.95
C GLY A 255 -38.12 -9.48 -20.91
N ILE A 256 -37.19 -8.52 -20.86
CA ILE A 256 -37.17 -7.40 -21.82
C ILE A 256 -36.75 -7.94 -23.19
N ALA A 257 -37.52 -7.60 -24.23
CA ALA A 257 -37.24 -7.99 -25.62
C ALA A 257 -35.85 -7.51 -26.05
N ARG A 258 -35.14 -8.35 -26.82
CA ARG A 258 -33.73 -8.13 -27.17
C ARG A 258 -33.53 -6.83 -27.94
N GLU A 259 -34.49 -6.47 -28.78
CA GLU A 259 -34.51 -5.26 -29.60
C GLU A 259 -34.53 -4.00 -28.72
N GLU A 260 -35.31 -4.02 -27.63
CA GLU A 260 -35.36 -2.90 -26.68
C GLU A 260 -34.06 -2.82 -25.86
N VAL A 261 -33.45 -3.96 -25.53
CA VAL A 261 -32.13 -3.98 -24.87
C VAL A 261 -31.03 -3.46 -25.79
N ASP A 262 -31.04 -3.83 -27.08
CA ASP A 262 -30.11 -3.34 -28.10
C ASP A 262 -30.24 -1.83 -28.32
N ARG A 263 -31.46 -1.30 -28.29
CA ARG A 263 -31.74 0.13 -28.37
C ARG A 263 -31.17 0.90 -27.17
N LEU A 264 -31.22 0.33 -25.96
CA LEU A 264 -30.77 0.97 -24.72
C LEU A 264 -29.27 0.79 -24.44
N LEU A 265 -28.69 -0.34 -24.87
CA LEU A 265 -27.29 -0.71 -24.63
C LEU A 265 -26.68 -1.26 -25.93
N PRO A 266 -26.31 -0.37 -26.87
CA PRO A 266 -25.69 -0.77 -28.12
C PRO A 266 -24.33 -1.41 -27.88
N GLN A 267 -23.95 -2.28 -28.81
CA GLN A 267 -22.63 -2.94 -28.83
C GLN A 267 -21.52 -1.93 -29.08
#